data_AF-A0A529EH18-F1
#
_entry.id   AF-A0A529EH18-F1
#
_cell.length_a   1.000
_cell.length_b   1.000
_cell.length_c   1.000
_cell.angle_alpha   90.00
_cell.angle_beta   90.00
_cell.angle_gamma   90.00
#
_symmetry.space_group_name_H-M   'P 1'
#
loop_
_entity.id
_entity.type
_entity.pdbx_description
1 polymer ?
#
loop_
_entity_poly.entity_id
_entity_poly.type
_entity_poly.pdbx_seq_one_letter_code
_entity_poly.pdbx_strand_id
1 'polypeptide(L)'
;MPPHEALIYLMVITSASDRDMTDVELARIGDVVRSWPVFEDFDHDRLVGVAQDCQKMLHEKDGLEGVLARVAEALPERLLDTAYAAAFEVAAVDLEMRLEEVRVLQLIRRQLDLDTLTVAAIARAAKARLRTLT
;
A
#
# COMPACT_ATOMS: atom_id res chain seq x y z
N MET A 1 -13.43 -7.70 -5.40
CA MET A 1 -12.78 -7.37 -4.11
C MET A 1 -13.32 -6.02 -3.64
N PRO A 2 -13.68 -5.86 -2.36
CA PRO A 2 -14.05 -4.56 -1.79
C PRO A 2 -12.91 -3.52 -1.88
N PRO A 3 -13.19 -2.22 -2.09
CA PRO A 3 -12.15 -1.20 -2.23
C PRO A 3 -11.20 -1.08 -1.03
N HIS A 4 -11.69 -1.22 0.21
CA HIS A 4 -10.83 -1.19 1.40
C HIS A 4 -9.79 -2.32 1.40
N GLU A 5 -10.18 -3.52 0.97
CA GLU A 5 -9.27 -4.66 0.85
C GLU A 5 -8.23 -4.39 -0.23
N ALA A 6 -8.62 -3.78 -1.35
CA ALA A 6 -7.69 -3.40 -2.42
C ALA A 6 -6.61 -2.42 -1.94
N LEU A 7 -6.98 -1.41 -1.15
CA LEU A 7 -6.04 -0.47 -0.53
C LEU A 7 -5.09 -1.18 0.45
N ILE A 8 -5.64 -2.05 1.31
CA ILE A 8 -4.85 -2.82 2.28
C ILE A 8 -3.88 -3.76 1.57
N TYR A 9 -4.32 -4.42 0.49
CA TYR A 9 -3.48 -5.32 -0.30
C TYR A 9 -2.26 -4.59 -0.86
N LEU A 10 -2.40 -3.36 -1.37
CA LEU A 10 -1.25 -2.58 -1.84
C LEU A 10 -0.26 -2.23 -0.74
N MET A 11 -0.75 -1.87 0.45
CA MET A 11 0.10 -1.64 1.62
C MET A 11 0.84 -2.93 2.01
N VAL A 12 0.13 -4.06 2.06
CA VAL A 12 0.71 -5.38 2.37
C VAL A 12 1.78 -5.79 1.37
N ILE A 13 1.50 -5.67 0.07
CA ILE A 13 2.45 -6.01 -1.00
C ILE A 13 3.73 -5.17 -0.92
N THR A 14 3.59 -3.92 -0.47
CA THR A 14 4.69 -2.97 -0.35
C THR A 14 5.55 -3.25 0.88
N SER A 15 4.96 -3.78 1.96
CA SER A 15 5.69 -4.20 3.18
C SER A 15 6.22 -5.63 3.14
N ALA A 16 5.47 -6.58 2.59
CA ALA A 16 5.77 -8.00 2.61
C ALA A 16 6.70 -8.43 1.46
N SER A 17 7.66 -7.58 1.10
CA SER A 17 8.68 -7.94 0.10
C SER A 17 9.57 -9.10 0.58
N ASP A 18 9.62 -9.35 1.89
CA ASP A 18 10.14 -10.57 2.49
C ASP A 18 8.99 -11.48 2.97
N ARG A 19 9.26 -12.80 2.98
CA ARG A 19 8.25 -13.88 3.07
C ARG A 19 7.37 -13.86 4.33
N ASP A 20 7.69 -13.03 5.32
CA ASP A 20 6.92 -12.87 6.56
C ASP A 20 6.66 -11.38 6.84
N MET A 21 5.40 -11.03 7.08
CA MET A 21 5.00 -9.70 7.54
C MET A 21 5.42 -9.53 8.99
N THR A 22 6.17 -8.47 9.31
CA THR A 22 6.55 -8.18 10.70
C THR A 22 5.44 -7.45 11.46
N ASP A 23 5.42 -7.58 12.79
CA ASP A 23 4.48 -6.84 13.66
C ASP A 23 4.61 -5.31 13.46
N VAL A 24 5.82 -4.84 13.18
CA VAL A 24 6.11 -3.41 12.92
C VAL A 24 5.46 -2.94 11.63
N GLU A 25 5.53 -3.72 10.56
CA GLU A 25 4.89 -3.39 9.29
C GLU A 25 3.37 -3.44 9.41
N LEU A 26 2.83 -4.45 10.08
CA LEU A 26 1.39 -4.55 10.32
C LEU A 26 0.87 -3.38 11.18
N ALA A 27 1.65 -2.94 12.17
CA ALA A 27 1.30 -1.76 12.97
C ALA A 27 1.19 -0.49 12.12
N ARG A 28 2.10 -0.27 11.16
CA ARG A 28 2.07 0.88 10.24
C ARG A 28 0.86 0.85 9.32
N ILE A 29 0.53 -0.32 8.77
CA ILE A 29 -0.71 -0.50 7.99
C ILE A 29 -1.91 -0.14 8.88
N GLY A 30 -1.91 -0.60 10.13
CA GLY A 30 -2.92 -0.24 11.11
C GLY A 30 -3.03 1.27 11.36
N ASP A 31 -1.91 2.00 11.41
CA ASP A 31 -1.91 3.45 11.59
C ASP A 31 -2.57 4.18 10.41
N VAL A 32 -2.29 3.75 9.18
CA VAL A 32 -2.94 4.27 7.97
C VAL A 32 -4.46 4.01 8.02
N VAL A 33 -4.86 2.76 8.30
CA VAL A 33 -6.27 2.35 8.36
C VAL A 33 -7.04 3.07 9.48
N ARG A 34 -6.38 3.45 10.58
CA ARG A 34 -6.99 4.22 11.67
C ARG A 34 -7.11 5.72 11.39
N SER A 35 -6.26 6.28 10.55
CA SER A 35 -6.12 7.73 10.40
C SER A 35 -6.70 8.30 9.11
N TRP A 36 -6.89 7.48 8.08
CA TRP A 36 -7.31 7.97 6.77
C TRP A 36 -8.84 7.89 6.58
N PRO A 37 -9.49 8.96 6.08
CA PRO A 37 -10.95 8.99 5.89
C PRO A 37 -11.52 7.87 5.01
N VAL A 38 -10.72 7.35 4.08
CA VAL A 38 -11.14 6.25 3.18
C VAL A 38 -11.44 4.95 3.93
N PHE A 39 -11.05 4.83 5.20
CA PHE A 39 -11.30 3.66 6.05
C PHE A 39 -12.31 3.92 7.18
N GLU A 40 -13.04 5.04 7.19
CA GLU A 40 -14.02 5.36 8.25
C GLU A 40 -15.07 4.25 8.46
N ASP A 41 -15.50 3.61 7.38
CA ASP A 41 -16.47 2.51 7.40
C ASP A 41 -15.82 1.11 7.39
N PHE A 42 -14.50 1.02 7.55
CA PHE A 42 -13.80 -0.26 7.60
C PHE A 42 -13.78 -0.82 9.03
N ASP A 43 -14.12 -2.10 9.18
CA ASP A 43 -13.99 -2.82 10.44
C ASP A 43 -12.52 -3.20 10.71
N HIS A 44 -11.87 -2.47 11.63
CA HIS A 44 -10.45 -2.65 11.96
C HIS A 44 -10.10 -4.06 12.45
N ASP A 45 -11.04 -4.81 13.03
CA ASP A 45 -10.80 -6.19 13.49
C ASP A 45 -10.54 -7.14 12.31
N ARG A 46 -10.97 -6.75 11.10
CA ARG A 46 -10.73 -7.51 9.87
C ARG A 46 -9.34 -7.31 9.29
N LEU A 47 -8.57 -6.31 9.73
CA LEU A 47 -7.30 -5.94 9.11
C LEU A 47 -6.33 -7.13 9.00
N VAL A 48 -6.15 -7.87 10.08
CA VAL A 48 -5.25 -9.03 10.12
C VAL A 48 -5.69 -10.11 9.12
N GLY A 49 -7.00 -10.39 9.06
CA GLY A 49 -7.56 -11.36 8.12
C GLY A 49 -7.34 -10.94 6.67
N VAL A 50 -7.60 -9.67 6.34
CA VAL A 50 -7.37 -9.12 5.00
C VAL A 50 -5.90 -9.19 4.61
N ALA A 51 -4.98 -8.88 5.54
CA ALA A 51 -3.54 -8.99 5.28
C ALA A 51 -3.10 -10.44 4.99
N GLN A 52 -3.61 -11.40 5.77
CA GLN A 52 -3.35 -12.83 5.55
C GLN A 52 -3.92 -13.32 4.22
N ASP A 53 -5.10 -12.85 3.83
CA ASP A 53 -5.71 -13.22 2.55
C ASP A 53 -4.93 -12.66 1.36
N CYS A 54 -4.35 -11.46 1.49
CA CYS A 54 -3.40 -10.93 0.51
C CYS A 54 -2.16 -11.83 0.38
N GLN A 55 -1.57 -12.26 1.50
CA GLN A 55 -0.41 -13.15 1.49
C GLN A 55 -0.72 -14.47 0.80
N LYS A 56 -1.87 -15.10 1.09
CA LYS A 56 -2.31 -16.32 0.40
C LYS A 56 -2.42 -16.10 -1.12
N MET A 57 -2.99 -14.97 -1.53
CA MET A 57 -3.17 -14.65 -2.96
C MET A 57 -1.84 -14.43 -3.68
N LEU A 58 -0.83 -13.86 -3.01
CA LEU A 58 0.53 -13.74 -3.55
C LEU A 58 1.21 -15.09 -3.79
N HIS A 59 0.79 -16.15 -3.10
CA HIS A 59 1.27 -17.53 -3.29
C HIS A 59 0.47 -18.32 -4.32
N GLU A 60 -0.62 -17.76 -4.88
CA GLU A 60 -1.36 -18.37 -5.98
C GLU A 60 -0.58 -18.30 -7.30
N LYS A 61 -1.08 -19.00 -8.33
CA LYS A 61 -0.43 -19.15 -9.64
C LYS A 61 -0.11 -17.82 -10.34
N ASP A 62 -1.00 -16.83 -10.20
CA ASP A 62 -0.86 -15.52 -10.86
C ASP A 62 -0.03 -14.53 -10.02
N GLY A 63 0.25 -14.87 -8.75
CA GLY A 63 1.13 -14.15 -7.83
C GLY A 63 0.85 -12.64 -7.76
N LEU A 64 1.93 -11.86 -7.69
CA LEU A 64 1.87 -10.39 -7.57
C LEU A 64 1.11 -9.72 -8.71
N GLU A 65 1.30 -10.15 -9.96
CA GLU A 65 0.64 -9.54 -11.11
C GLU A 65 -0.88 -9.74 -11.05
N GLY A 66 -1.33 -10.94 -10.68
CA GLY A 66 -2.75 -11.23 -10.49
C GLY A 66 -3.39 -10.39 -9.38
N VAL A 67 -2.67 -10.20 -8.27
CA VAL A 67 -3.14 -9.34 -7.17
C VAL A 67 -3.26 -7.88 -7.64
N LEU A 68 -2.23 -7.34 -8.29
CA LEU A 68 -2.23 -5.97 -8.80
C LEU A 68 -3.35 -5.73 -9.82
N ALA A 69 -3.62 -6.69 -10.70
CA ALA A 69 -4.75 -6.62 -11.64
C ALA A 69 -6.10 -6.52 -10.90
N ARG A 70 -6.34 -7.39 -9.92
CA ARG A 70 -7.59 -7.36 -9.13
C ARG A 70 -7.75 -6.08 -8.32
N VAL A 71 -6.65 -5.51 -7.82
CA VAL A 71 -6.67 -4.21 -7.13
C VAL A 71 -7.12 -3.10 -8.07
N ALA A 72 -6.53 -3.02 -9.27
CA ALA A 72 -6.88 -1.99 -10.25
C ALA A 72 -8.35 -2.07 -10.69
N GLU A 73 -8.90 -3.28 -10.83
CA GLU A 73 -10.32 -3.49 -11.14
C GLU A 73 -11.27 -3.10 -9.99
N ALA A 74 -10.81 -3.22 -8.74
CA ALA A 74 -11.63 -2.98 -7.56
C ALA A 74 -11.69 -1.49 -7.15
N LEU A 75 -10.70 -0.68 -7.56
CA LEU A 75 -10.58 0.70 -7.14
C LEU A 75 -11.28 1.66 -8.11
N PRO A 76 -12.13 2.56 -7.63
CA PRO A 76 -12.59 3.70 -8.42
C PRO A 76 -11.42 4.58 -8.84
N GLU A 77 -11.47 5.13 -10.05
CA GLU A 77 -10.40 5.98 -10.63
C GLU A 77 -9.96 7.12 -9.69
N ARG A 78 -10.93 7.75 -9.01
CA ARG A 78 -10.69 8.85 -8.04
C ARG A 78 -9.88 8.45 -6.80
N LEU A 79 -9.62 7.16 -6.58
CA LEU A 79 -8.88 6.62 -5.43
C LEU A 79 -7.54 5.98 -5.82
N LEU A 80 -7.16 5.99 -7.10
CA LEU A 80 -5.90 5.37 -7.55
C LEU A 80 -4.67 6.08 -6.93
N ASP A 81 -4.72 7.41 -6.83
CA ASP A 81 -3.69 8.22 -6.16
C ASP A 81 -3.65 7.97 -4.65
N THR A 82 -4.82 7.82 -4.02
CA THR A 82 -4.98 7.47 -2.60
C THR A 82 -4.38 6.10 -2.32
N ALA A 83 -4.63 5.13 -3.20
CA ALA A 83 -4.08 3.78 -3.10
C ALA A 83 -2.55 3.77 -3.19
N TYR A 84 -2.00 4.54 -4.13
CA TYR A 84 -0.55 4.72 -4.24
C TYR A 84 0.03 5.44 -3.03
N ALA A 85 -0.64 6.48 -2.53
CA ALA A 85 -0.21 7.20 -1.34
C ALA A 85 -0.16 6.29 -0.11
N ALA A 86 -1.15 5.41 0.08
CA ALA A 86 -1.18 4.47 1.19
C ALA A 86 0.00 3.49 1.13
N ALA A 87 0.26 2.91 -0.04
CA ALA A 87 1.43 2.06 -0.25
C ALA A 87 2.75 2.81 0.02
N PHE A 88 2.87 4.04 -0.47
CA PHE A 88 4.05 4.86 -0.26
C PHE A 88 4.27 5.21 1.22
N GLU A 89 3.20 5.52 1.97
CA GLU A 89 3.25 5.84 3.39
C GLU A 89 3.86 4.69 4.21
N VAL A 90 3.49 3.46 3.88
CA VAL A 90 3.97 2.28 4.61
C VAL A 90 5.42 1.93 4.22
N ALA A 91 5.84 2.17 2.97
CA ALA A 91 7.23 1.99 2.54
C ALA A 91 8.19 3.12 2.96
N ALA A 92 7.69 4.34 3.18
CA ALA A 92 8.53 5.49 3.50
C ALA A 92 8.90 5.50 4.99
N VAL A 93 9.80 4.62 5.40
CA VAL A 93 10.24 4.49 6.79
C VAL A 93 11.46 5.37 7.02
N ASP A 94 11.40 6.30 7.98
CA ASP A 94 12.56 7.13 8.37
C ASP A 94 13.30 7.81 7.19
N LEU A 95 12.57 8.13 6.12
CA LEU A 95 13.08 8.67 4.84
C LEU A 95 13.97 7.70 4.02
N GLU A 96 14.13 6.46 4.46
CA GLU A 96 14.82 5.39 3.76
C GLU A 96 13.80 4.42 3.14
N MET A 97 14.12 3.93 1.95
CA MET A 97 13.30 2.94 1.26
C MET A 97 14.25 1.94 0.63
N ARG A 98 13.95 0.66 0.82
CA ARG A 98 14.75 -0.43 0.28
C ARG A 98 14.49 -0.56 -1.23
N LEU A 99 15.44 -1.16 -1.95
CA LEU A 99 15.35 -1.25 -3.42
C LEU A 99 14.14 -2.08 -3.87
N GLU A 100 13.79 -3.11 -3.10
CA GLU A 100 12.62 -3.95 -3.32
C GLU A 100 11.30 -3.19 -3.17
N GLU A 101 11.17 -2.31 -2.17
CA GLU A 101 10.00 -1.46 -1.95
C GLU A 101 9.85 -0.44 -3.09
N VAL A 102 10.97 0.17 -3.54
CA VAL A 102 10.99 1.05 -4.72
C VAL A 102 10.51 0.29 -5.96
N ARG A 103 10.94 -0.97 -6.13
CA ARG A 103 10.54 -1.80 -7.27
C ARG A 103 9.05 -2.13 -7.24
N VAL A 104 8.51 -2.45 -6.07
CA VAL A 104 7.08 -2.68 -5.87
C VAL A 104 6.27 -1.42 -6.19
N LEU A 105 6.66 -0.25 -5.67
CA LEU A 105 6.00 1.01 -5.97
C LEU A 105 6.04 1.35 -7.46
N GLN A 106 7.09 0.99 -8.20
CA GLN A 106 7.12 1.14 -9.65
C GLN A 106 6.11 0.24 -10.37
N LEU A 107 5.85 -0.96 -9.86
CA LEU A 107 4.83 -1.86 -10.40
C LEU A 107 3.42 -1.33 -10.11
N ILE A 108 3.17 -0.89 -8.87
CA ILE A 108 1.89 -0.29 -8.47
C ILE A 108 1.61 0.94 -9.32
N ARG A 109 2.58 1.85 -9.46
CA ARG A 109 2.45 3.05 -10.31
C ARG A 109 1.99 2.69 -11.72
N ARG A 110 2.63 1.68 -12.33
CA ARG A 110 2.32 1.26 -13.71
C ARG A 110 0.93 0.64 -13.79
N GLN A 111 0.57 -0.18 -12.81
CA GLN A 111 -0.72 -0.86 -12.79
C GLN A 111 -1.88 0.13 -12.63
N LEU A 112 -1.69 1.17 -11.82
CA LEU A 112 -2.69 2.21 -11.57
C LEU A 112 -2.62 3.38 -12.58
N ASP A 113 -1.76 3.27 -13.60
CA ASP A 113 -1.54 4.29 -14.64
C ASP A 113 -1.31 5.72 -14.11
N LEU A 114 -0.48 5.85 -13.06
CA LEU A 114 -0.21 7.15 -12.43
C LEU A 114 0.92 7.92 -13.12
N ASP A 115 0.64 9.19 -13.40
CA ASP A 115 1.58 10.11 -14.01
C ASP A 115 2.72 10.50 -13.04
N THR A 116 3.79 11.05 -13.62
CA THR A 116 5.01 11.37 -12.87
C THR A 116 4.79 12.48 -11.83
N LEU A 117 3.94 13.46 -12.12
CA LEU A 117 3.70 14.60 -11.22
C LEU A 117 2.94 14.16 -9.99
N THR A 118 1.90 13.33 -10.14
CA THR A 118 1.12 12.78 -9.02
C THR A 118 2.02 12.00 -8.07
N VAL A 119 2.81 11.06 -8.60
CA VAL A 119 3.74 10.26 -7.78
C VAL A 119 4.80 11.13 -7.10
N ALA A 120 5.35 12.12 -7.80
CA ALA A 120 6.34 13.03 -7.23
C ALA A 120 5.74 13.90 -6.12
N ALA A 121 4.49 14.35 -6.26
CA ALA A 121 3.77 15.14 -5.26
C ALA A 121 3.54 14.32 -3.98
N ILE A 122 3.06 13.08 -4.12
CA ILE A 122 2.86 12.15 -3.00
C ILE A 122 4.17 11.91 -2.26
N ALA A 123 5.23 11.56 -3.00
CA ALA A 123 6.54 11.30 -2.41
C ALA A 123 7.09 12.53 -1.66
N ARG A 124 6.90 13.73 -2.23
CA ARG A 124 7.32 14.97 -1.58
C ARG A 124 6.50 15.28 -0.32
N ALA A 125 5.18 15.07 -0.36
CA ALA A 125 4.30 15.31 0.77
C ALA A 125 4.58 14.34 1.93
N ALA A 126 4.80 13.05 1.65
CA ALA A 126 5.20 12.05 2.63
C ALA A 126 6.54 12.42 3.29
N LYS A 127 7.58 12.69 2.47
CA LYS A 127 8.89 13.10 2.99
C LYS A 127 8.83 14.38 3.81
N ALA A 128 7.94 15.32 3.48
CA ALA A 128 7.80 16.55 4.25
C ALA A 128 7.29 16.30 5.67
N ARG A 129 6.42 15.30 5.86
CA ARG A 129 5.83 14.92 7.15
C ARG A 129 6.81 14.19 8.08
N LEU A 130 7.83 13.55 7.51
CA LEU A 130 8.84 12.77 8.25
C LEU A 130 10.10 13.59 8.62
N ARG A 131 10.18 14.87 8.24
CA ARG A 131 11.36 15.69 8.56
C ARG A 131 11.44 15.99 10.04
N THR A 132 12.60 15.74 10.62
CA THR A 132 12.97 16.18 11.98
C THR A 132 13.62 17.56 11.93
N LEU A 133 13.59 18.29 13.05
CA LEU A 133 14.26 19.59 13.21
C LEU A 133 15.77 19.46 13.46
N THR A 134 16.24 18.23 13.67
CA THR A 134 17.59 17.86 14.08
C THR A 134 18.18 16.87 13.11
#